data_AF-A0A6B3CXN0-F1
#
_entry.id   AF-A0A6B3CXN0-F1
#
_cell.length_a   1.000
_cell.length_b   1.000
_cell.length_c   1.000
_cell.angle_alpha   90.00
_cell.angle_beta   90.00
_cell.angle_gamma   90.00
#
_symmetry.space_group_name_H-M   'P 1'
#
loop_
_entity.id
_entity.type
_entity.pdbx_description
1 polymer ?
#
loop_
_entity_poly.entity_id
_entity_poly.type
_entity_poly.pdbx_seq_one_letter_code
_entity_poly.pdbx_strand_id
1 'polypeptide(L)' 'GLDRVFEVLRAPYAEEPTNWSRRYKANLEKLASGDVIKVAEVVRDLWRRERERGLSAGEKRMLAKAR' A
#
# COMPACT_ATOMS: atom_id res chain seq x y z
N GLY A 1 14.66 5.08 12.45
CA GLY A 1 13.24 4.65 12.45
C GLY A 1 12.51 5.25 11.26
N LEU A 2 12.51 6.57 11.17
CA LEU A 2 11.96 7.34 10.05
C LEU A 2 12.69 7.08 8.73
N ASP A 3 14.01 6.86 8.76
CA ASP A 3 14.83 6.65 7.55
C ASP A 3 14.40 5.40 6.78
N ARG A 4 14.04 4.34 7.53
CA ARG A 4 13.53 3.08 6.99
C ARG A 4 12.18 3.26 6.29
N VAL A 5 11.35 4.21 6.75
CA VAL A 5 10.09 4.58 6.08
C VAL A 5 10.38 5.29 4.77
N PHE A 6 11.32 6.24 4.76
CA PHE A 6 11.71 6.95 3.53
C PHE A 6 12.34 6.02 2.49
N GLU A 7 13.15 5.05 2.91
CA GLU A 7 13.69 4.01 2.03
C GLU A 7 12.58 3.21 1.38
N VAL A 8 11.59 2.77 2.16
CA VAL A 8 10.46 1.98 1.66
C VAL A 8 9.61 2.79 0.68
N LEU A 9 9.31 4.05 0.98
CA LEU A 9 8.55 4.93 0.09
C LEU A 9 9.28 5.19 -1.23
N ARG A 10 10.61 5.28 -1.19
CA ARG A 10 11.47 5.52 -2.37
C ARG A 10 11.88 4.25 -3.11
N ALA A 11 11.59 3.07 -2.56
CA ALA A 11 12.00 1.81 -3.16
C ALA A 11 11.42 1.65 -4.58
N PRO A 12 12.24 1.19 -5.54
CA PRO A 12 11.76 0.84 -6.88
C PRO A 12 10.72 -0.28 -6.76
N TYR A 13 9.75 -0.23 -7.66
CA TYR A 13 8.55 -1.06 -7.78
C TYR A 13 8.66 -2.45 -7.11
N ALA A 14 7.81 -2.70 -6.11
CA ALA A 14 7.60 -4.05 -5.58
C ALA A 14 6.54 -4.75 -6.44
N GLU A 15 6.79 -6.00 -6.81
CA GLU A 15 5.88 -6.81 -7.62
C GLU A 15 4.55 -7.02 -6.87
N GLU A 16 3.48 -6.37 -7.35
CA GLU A 16 2.14 -6.53 -6.78
C GLU A 16 1.43 -7.76 -7.37
N PRO A 17 0.60 -8.46 -6.57
CA PRO A 17 -0.28 -9.50 -7.11
C PRO A 17 -1.24 -8.91 -8.15
N THR A 18 -1.24 -9.50 -9.35
CA THR A 18 -2.14 -9.11 -10.45
C THR A 18 -3.62 -9.26 -10.07
N ASN A 19 -3.94 -10.24 -9.22
CA ASN A 19 -5.29 -10.50 -8.74
C ASN A 19 -5.71 -9.50 -7.63
N TRP A 20 -6.74 -8.71 -7.93
CA TRP A 20 -7.29 -7.67 -7.04
C TRP A 20 -7.65 -8.20 -5.65
N SER A 21 -8.34 -9.34 -5.54
CA SER A 21 -8.82 -9.86 -4.25
C SER A 21 -7.67 -10.28 -3.34
N ARG A 22 -6.60 -10.85 -3.92
CA ARG A 22 -5.38 -11.22 -3.16
C ARG A 22 -4.63 -9.99 -2.67
N ARG A 23 -4.47 -8.97 -3.53
CA ARG A 23 -3.85 -7.69 -3.14
C ARG A 23 -4.63 -7.01 -2.03
N TYR A 24 -5.96 -6.92 -2.18
CA TYR A 24 -6.82 -6.29 -1.18
C TYR A 24 -6.71 -6.98 0.19
N LYS A 25 -6.71 -8.31 0.22
CA LYS A 25 -6.51 -9.09 1.45
C LYS A 25 -5.13 -8.86 2.07
N ALA A 26 -4.06 -8.92 1.25
CA ALA A 26 -2.70 -8.70 1.72
C ALA A 26 -2.50 -7.29 2.31
N ASN A 27 -3.06 -6.26 1.67
CA ASN A 27 -3.00 -4.90 2.18
C ASN A 27 -3.78 -4.74 3.50
N LEU A 28 -4.92 -5.41 3.64
CA LEU A 28 -5.67 -5.48 4.89
C LEU A 28 -4.84 -6.10 6.03
N GLU A 29 -4.15 -7.21 5.76
CA GLU A 29 -3.28 -7.88 6.74
C GLU A 29 -2.09 -7.00 7.13
N LYS A 30 -1.48 -6.30 6.17
CA LYS A 30 -0.41 -5.32 6.41
C LYS A 30 -0.88 -4.15 7.27
N LEU A 31 -2.09 -3.64 7.05
CA LEU A 31 -2.67 -2.58 7.89
C LEU A 31 -3.02 -3.08 9.29
N ALA A 32 -3.50 -4.32 9.41
CA ALA A 32 -3.84 -4.94 10.69
C ALA A 32 -2.61 -5.23 11.55
N SER A 33 -1.41 -5.38 10.97
CA SER A 33 -0.22 -5.73 11.73
C SER A 33 0.35 -4.59 12.58
N GLY A 34 -0.11 -3.34 12.39
CA GLY A 34 0.35 -2.17 13.15
C GLY A 34 1.82 -1.78 12.91
N ASP A 35 2.48 -2.39 11.92
CA ASP A 35 3.86 -2.11 11.58
C ASP A 35 3.90 -0.92 10.62
N VAL A 36 4.47 0.20 11.07
CA VAL A 36 4.59 1.44 10.29
C VAL A 36 5.27 1.21 8.94
N ILE A 37 6.21 0.26 8.84
CA ILE A 37 6.88 -0.06 7.58
C ILE A 37 5.90 -0.68 6.59
N LYS A 38 5.09 -1.65 7.04
CA LYS A 38 4.09 -2.30 6.20
C LYS A 38 2.95 -1.36 5.82
N VAL A 39 2.56 -0.46 6.71
CA VAL A 39 1.59 0.60 6.38
C VAL A 39 2.16 1.52 5.30
N ALA A 40 3.43 1.91 5.39
CA ALA A 40 4.09 2.74 4.39
C ALA A 40 4.16 2.07 3.01
N GLU A 41 4.38 0.74 2.95
CA GLU A 41 4.28 -0.02 1.71
C GLU A 41 2.88 0.08 1.08
N VAL A 42 1.83 -0.15 1.88
CA VAL A 42 0.44 -0.09 1.39
C VAL A 42 0.11 1.30 0.85
N VAL A 43 0.50 2.37 1.57
CA VAL A 43 0.29 3.75 1.12
C VAL A 43 1.02 4.03 -0.19
N ARG A 44 2.30 3.63 -0.29
CA ARG A 44 3.12 3.80 -1.50
C ARG A 44 2.47 3.12 -2.71
N ASP A 45 2.07 1.87 -2.54
CA ASP A 45 1.60 1.03 -3.64
C ASP A 45 0.21 1.51 -4.13
N LEU A 46 -0.70 1.82 -3.20
CA LEU A 46 -2.01 2.40 -3.54
C LEU A 46 -1.89 3.77 -4.21
N TRP A 47 -0.98 4.63 -3.75
CA TRP A 47 -0.77 5.95 -4.34
C TRP A 47 -0.23 5.88 -5.77
N ARG A 48 0.74 4.99 -6.03
CA ARG A 48 1.25 4.75 -7.39
C ARG A 48 0.16 4.21 -8.31
N ARG A 49 -0.62 3.24 -7.82
CA ARG A 49 -1.72 2.64 -8.56
C ARG A 49 -2.82 3.65 -8.90
N GLU A 50 -3.15 4.55 -7.98
CA GLU A 50 -4.11 5.63 -8.22
C GLU A 50 -3.70 6.49 -9.43
N ARG A 51 -2.40 6.80 -9.55
CA ARG A 51 -1.85 7.61 -10.64
C ARG A 51 -1.78 6.87 -11.98
N GLU A 52 -1.54 5.56 -11.98
CA GLU A 52 -1.37 4.78 -13.20
C GLU A 52 -2.69 4.27 -13.79
N ARG A 53 -3.56 3.69 -12.94
CA ARG A 53 -4.74 2.93 -13.37
C ARG A 53 -6.02 3.30 -12.63
N GLY A 54 -5.91 4.08 -11.56
CA GLY A 54 -7.01 4.38 -10.64
C GLY A 54 -7.26 3.28 -9.60
N LEU A 55 -7.99 3.64 -8.54
CA LEU A 55 -8.34 2.77 -7.42
C LEU A 55 -9.84 2.43 -7.42
N SER A 56 -10.18 1.23 -6.98
CA SER A 56 -11.56 0.87 -6.67
C SER A 56 -12.07 1.64 -5.43
N ALA A 57 -13.39 1.68 -5.22
CA ALA A 57 -13.96 2.33 -4.03
C ALA A 57 -13.43 1.75 -2.71
N GLY A 58 -13.16 0.44 -2.66
CA GLY A 58 -12.57 -0.22 -1.49
C GLY A 58 -11.11 0.19 -1.27
N GLU A 59 -10.32 0.24 -2.34
CA GLU A 59 -8.91 0.66 -2.27
C GLU A 59 -8.77 2.15 -1.92
N LYS A 60 -9.68 3.02 -2.39
CA LYS A 60 -9.72 4.43 -1.99
C LYS A 60 -9.96 4.60 -0.50
N ARG A 61 -10.93 3.85 0.06
CA ARG A 61 -11.19 3.84 1.51
C ARG A 61 -10.00 3.31 2.29
N MET A 62 -9.32 2.30 1.76
CA MET A 62 -8.12 1.73 2.36
C MET A 62 -6.98 2.76 2.40
N LEU A 63 -6.72 3.47 1.29
CA LEU A 63 -5.72 4.53 1.24
C LEU A 63 -6.06 5.66 2.22
N ALA A 64 -7.33 6.07 2.30
CA ALA A 64 -7.79 7.09 3.24
C ALA A 64 -7.62 6.67 4.71
N LYS A 65 -7.74 5.38 5.02
CA LYS A 65 -7.53 4.83 6.38
C LYS A 65 -6.04 4.64 6.71
N ALA A 66 -5.21 4.40 5.70
CA ALA A 66 -3.78 4.15 5.85
C ALA A 66 -2.94 5.44 5.94
N ARG A 67 -3.54 6.59 5.57
CA ARG A 67 -2.95 7.92 5.66
C ARG A 67 -3.13 8.51 7.06
#